data_AF-A0A7J9JDS0-F1
#
_entry.id   AF-A0A7J9JDS0-F1
#
_cell.length_a   1.000
_cell.length_b   1.000
_cell.length_c   1.000
_cell.angle_alpha   90.00
_cell.angle_beta   90.00
_cell.angle_gamma   90.00
#
_symmetry.space_group_name_H-M   'P 1'
#
loop_
_entity.id
_entity.type
_entity.pdbx_description
1 polymer ?
#
loop_
_entity_poly.entity_id
_entity_poly.type
_entity_poly.pdbx_seq_one_letter_code
_entity_poly.pdbx_strand_id
1 'polypeptide(L)'
;MHYKDDPTIMAWELMNEPRCTSDPSGRTIQAWIMEMASHVKSIDRNHLLVAGLEGFYGQSTPQKKRLNPSLDIGTDFIANNQIPGIDFATVHSYPDQWLSSSSEQYQLSFLNNWLDAHIRDARIILHKPILLAEFGKSWKDPGFNTYQRDQLFNIVYNKIYWSAKTGGPASGGLFWQLLARGMESFRDGYEIILSERSSTANVIAQQSHKLDQIRKIFTRRRNVQRWKRARAKRRGGWHGRNRGGHIGN
;
A
#
# COMPACT_ATOMS: atom_id res chain seq x y z
N MET A 1 5.61 29.33 -1.75
CA MET A 1 4.98 28.13 -1.18
C MET A 1 5.86 26.96 -1.55
N HIS A 2 6.37 26.21 -0.57
CA HIS A 2 7.24 25.05 -0.84
C HIS A 2 6.39 23.78 -0.88
N TYR A 3 6.82 22.77 -1.64
CA TYR A 3 6.07 21.50 -1.75
C TYR A 3 5.88 20.81 -0.39
N LYS A 4 6.83 20.95 0.54
CA LYS A 4 6.71 20.46 1.93
C LYS A 4 5.54 21.04 2.73
N ASP A 5 4.91 22.11 2.25
CA ASP A 5 3.76 22.77 2.88
C ASP A 5 2.43 22.53 2.13
N ASP A 6 2.45 21.77 1.02
CA ASP A 6 1.26 21.53 0.18
C ASP A 6 0.57 20.19 0.51
N PRO A 7 -0.62 20.20 1.14
CA PRO A 7 -1.33 18.99 1.55
C PRO A 7 -1.90 18.17 0.37
N THR A 8 -1.73 18.63 -0.87
CA THR A 8 -2.02 17.83 -2.08
C THR A 8 -1.07 16.65 -2.19
N ILE A 9 0.16 16.77 -1.68
CA ILE A 9 1.13 15.68 -1.64
C ILE A 9 0.76 14.74 -0.49
N MET A 10 0.61 13.45 -0.78
CA MET A 10 0.36 12.45 0.26
C MET A 10 1.67 12.01 0.94
N ALA A 11 2.68 11.74 0.13
CA ALA A 11 3.93 11.14 0.57
C ALA A 11 5.08 11.48 -0.36
N TRP A 12 6.29 11.47 0.19
CA TRP A 12 7.53 11.32 -0.56
C TRP A 12 7.86 9.83 -0.70
N GLU A 13 8.53 9.47 -1.79
CA GLU A 13 9.11 8.16 -2.01
C GLU A 13 10.62 8.33 -2.25
N LEU A 14 11.44 7.54 -1.56
CA LEU A 14 12.90 7.70 -1.64
C LEU A 14 13.46 7.35 -3.02
N MET A 15 13.03 6.22 -3.58
CA MET A 15 13.47 5.73 -4.90
C MET A 15 12.47 4.71 -5.41
N ASN A 16 12.16 4.75 -6.71
CA ASN A 16 11.39 3.70 -7.35
C ASN A 16 12.21 2.42 -7.46
N GLU A 17 11.69 1.32 -6.93
CA GLU A 17 12.26 -0.04 -7.07
C GLU A 17 13.77 -0.12 -6.75
N PRO A 18 14.24 0.34 -5.57
CA PRO A 18 15.66 0.36 -5.29
C PRO A 18 16.19 -1.07 -5.19
N ARG A 19 17.26 -1.37 -5.94
CA ARG A 19 17.94 -2.68 -5.91
C ARG A 19 19.42 -2.49 -5.59
N CYS A 20 19.99 -3.40 -4.79
CA CYS A 20 21.41 -3.43 -4.44
C CYS A 20 21.98 -4.84 -4.62
N THR A 21 22.03 -5.30 -5.88
CA THR A 21 22.47 -6.65 -6.23
C THR A 21 23.94 -6.93 -5.90
N SER A 22 24.76 -5.89 -5.76
CA SER A 22 26.15 -6.00 -5.31
C SER A 22 26.30 -6.33 -3.82
N ASP A 23 25.26 -6.13 -3.00
CA ASP A 23 25.25 -6.49 -1.57
C ASP A 23 23.98 -7.27 -1.18
N PRO A 24 23.95 -8.60 -1.43
CA PRO A 24 22.83 -9.48 -1.05
C PRO A 24 22.62 -9.62 0.46
N SER A 25 23.53 -9.09 1.30
CA SER A 25 23.29 -9.03 2.74
C SER A 25 22.21 -8.01 3.10
N GLY A 26 21.97 -7.03 2.21
CA GLY A 26 21.01 -5.94 2.36
C GLY A 26 21.44 -4.84 3.33
N ARG A 27 22.66 -4.90 3.87
CA ARG A 27 23.17 -3.88 4.80
C ARG A 27 23.35 -2.53 4.14
N THR A 28 23.85 -2.51 2.90
CA THR A 28 24.09 -1.26 2.15
C THR A 28 22.79 -0.50 1.93
N ILE A 29 21.76 -1.17 1.38
CA ILE A 29 20.47 -0.53 1.13
C ILE A 29 19.74 -0.17 2.43
N GLN A 30 19.85 -0.98 3.49
CA GLN A 30 19.31 -0.66 4.81
C GLN A 30 19.92 0.63 5.37
N ALA A 31 21.23 0.79 5.30
CA ALA A 31 21.93 1.99 5.76
C ALA A 31 21.50 3.22 4.96
N TRP A 32 21.43 3.09 3.63
CA TRP A 32 21.00 4.17 2.74
C TRP A 32 19.55 4.62 3.01
N ILE A 33 18.59 3.69 3.13
CA ILE A 33 17.19 4.03 3.44
C ILE A 33 17.12 4.73 4.80
N MET A 34 17.89 4.27 5.79
CA MET A 34 17.89 4.85 7.13
C MET A 34 18.42 6.30 7.12
N GLU A 35 19.51 6.55 6.41
CA GLU A 35 20.09 7.88 6.24
C GLU A 35 19.12 8.82 5.52
N MET A 36 18.62 8.41 4.35
CA MET A 36 17.76 9.25 3.51
C MET A 36 16.39 9.51 4.15
N ALA A 37 15.84 8.52 4.87
CA ALA A 37 14.59 8.74 5.61
C ALA A 37 14.76 9.77 6.73
N SER A 38 15.88 9.72 7.46
CA SER A 38 16.21 10.74 8.47
C SER A 38 16.39 12.12 7.82
N HIS A 39 17.09 12.17 6.69
CA HIS A 39 17.33 13.42 5.95
C HIS A 39 16.02 14.06 5.48
N VAL A 40 15.14 13.32 4.79
CA VAL A 40 13.84 13.85 4.33
C VAL A 40 13.00 14.34 5.51
N LYS A 41 12.91 13.55 6.60
CA LYS A 41 12.17 13.93 7.81
C LYS A 41 12.78 15.11 8.57
N SER A 42 14.04 15.45 8.34
CA SER A 42 14.64 16.68 8.87
C SER A 42 14.15 17.94 8.13
N ILE A 43 13.78 17.80 6.85
CA ILE A 43 13.32 18.89 5.98
C ILE A 43 11.79 19.01 6.04
N ASP A 44 11.09 17.88 5.99
CA ASP A 44 9.63 17.80 5.92
C ASP A 44 9.09 16.78 6.95
N ARG A 45 8.34 17.30 7.92
CA ARG A 45 7.65 16.51 8.95
C ARG A 45 6.14 16.44 8.76
N ASN A 46 5.62 17.06 7.70
CA ASN A 46 4.20 17.11 7.39
C ASN A 46 3.78 15.88 6.59
N HIS A 47 4.57 15.53 5.57
CA HIS A 47 4.24 14.45 4.64
C HIS A 47 4.70 13.07 5.12
N LEU A 48 3.97 12.06 4.63
CA LEU A 48 4.38 10.67 4.80
C LEU A 48 5.62 10.37 3.96
N LEU A 49 6.33 9.30 4.30
CA LEU A 49 7.50 8.84 3.57
C LEU A 49 7.47 7.32 3.39
N VAL A 50 7.83 6.86 2.19
CA VAL A 50 8.06 5.45 1.88
C VAL A 50 9.41 5.22 1.22
N ALA A 51 9.88 3.98 1.28
CA ALA A 51 11.12 3.58 0.65
C ALA A 51 10.98 3.33 -0.87
N GLY A 52 9.77 3.00 -1.37
CA GLY A 52 9.51 2.65 -2.77
C GLY A 52 9.89 1.21 -3.14
N LEU A 53 9.76 0.29 -2.18
CA LEU A 53 10.16 -1.10 -2.37
C LEU A 53 9.15 -1.88 -3.22
N GLU A 54 9.68 -2.78 -4.05
CA GLU A 54 8.90 -3.82 -4.72
C GLU A 54 8.37 -4.87 -3.72
N GLY A 55 9.08 -5.10 -2.62
CA GLY A 55 8.65 -5.96 -1.51
C GLY A 55 9.47 -7.24 -1.28
N PHE A 56 10.62 -7.44 -1.92
CA PHE A 56 11.39 -8.67 -1.70
C PHE A 56 11.82 -8.86 -0.25
N TYR A 57 11.62 -10.08 0.26
CA TYR A 57 12.07 -10.47 1.59
C TYR A 57 13.58 -10.71 1.60
N GLY A 58 14.24 -10.25 2.66
CA GLY A 58 15.68 -10.36 2.84
C GLY A 58 16.09 -11.25 4.02
N GLN A 59 17.30 -11.02 4.52
CA GLN A 59 17.96 -11.83 5.54
C GLN A 59 17.33 -11.72 6.94
N SER A 60 16.52 -10.69 7.21
CA SER A 60 15.77 -10.59 8.48
C SER A 60 14.66 -11.63 8.57
N THR A 61 14.20 -12.16 7.44
CA THR A 61 13.20 -13.23 7.36
C THR A 61 13.59 -14.30 6.32
N PRO A 62 14.67 -15.08 6.55
CA PRO A 62 15.19 -16.03 5.56
C PRO A 62 14.15 -17.05 5.09
N GLN A 63 13.30 -17.49 6.02
CA GLN A 63 12.21 -18.43 5.76
C GLN A 63 11.24 -17.92 4.67
N LYS A 64 11.06 -16.60 4.56
CA LYS A 64 10.13 -15.95 3.62
C LYS A 64 10.77 -15.64 2.27
N LYS A 65 12.10 -15.75 2.12
CA LYS A 65 12.76 -15.61 0.81
C LYS A 65 12.20 -16.58 -0.24
N ARG A 66 11.64 -17.72 0.18
CA ARG A 66 10.92 -18.67 -0.71
C ARG A 66 9.68 -18.08 -1.40
N LEU A 67 9.17 -16.94 -0.91
CA LEU A 67 8.05 -16.22 -1.51
C LEU A 67 8.51 -15.24 -2.58
N ASN A 68 9.81 -14.93 -2.68
CA ASN A 68 10.36 -14.12 -3.74
C ASN A 68 10.37 -14.92 -5.06
N PRO A 69 10.27 -14.28 -6.23
CA PRO A 69 10.36 -14.92 -7.53
C PRO A 69 11.81 -15.31 -7.92
N SER A 70 12.50 -16.07 -7.08
CA SER A 70 13.91 -16.49 -7.27
C SER A 70 14.90 -15.35 -7.53
N LEU A 71 14.60 -14.14 -7.04
CA LEU A 71 15.47 -12.97 -7.12
C LEU A 71 16.05 -12.64 -5.75
N ASP A 72 17.35 -12.30 -5.73
CA ASP A 72 18.02 -11.68 -4.58
C ASP A 72 18.51 -10.29 -5.01
N ILE A 73 17.78 -9.26 -4.58
CA ILE A 73 17.99 -7.87 -5.04
C ILE A 73 18.57 -6.97 -3.95
N GLY A 74 18.97 -7.54 -2.81
CA GLY A 74 19.54 -6.82 -1.68
C GLY A 74 18.54 -6.08 -0.78
N THR A 75 17.27 -5.91 -1.16
CA THR A 75 16.26 -5.33 -0.25
C THR A 75 15.77 -6.33 0.80
N ASP A 76 15.19 -5.81 1.87
CA ASP A 76 14.52 -6.59 2.90
C ASP A 76 13.23 -5.89 3.33
N PHE A 77 12.09 -6.40 2.85
CA PHE A 77 10.77 -5.83 3.13
C PHE A 77 10.50 -5.56 4.61
N ILE A 78 10.96 -6.43 5.52
CA ILE A 78 10.71 -6.25 6.95
C ILE A 78 11.68 -5.21 7.53
N ALA A 79 12.99 -5.43 7.36
CA ALA A 79 13.99 -4.56 7.99
C ALA A 79 13.96 -3.13 7.43
N ASN A 80 13.77 -2.97 6.12
CA ASN A 80 13.71 -1.65 5.49
C ASN A 80 12.47 -0.88 5.96
N ASN A 81 11.30 -1.53 6.04
CA ASN A 81 10.07 -0.86 6.51
C ASN A 81 9.99 -0.73 8.04
N GLN A 82 10.91 -1.32 8.82
CA GLN A 82 11.01 -1.06 10.26
C GLN A 82 11.74 0.24 10.61
N ILE A 83 12.39 0.87 9.63
CA ILE A 83 13.04 2.17 9.82
C ILE A 83 12.01 3.21 10.33
N PRO A 84 12.29 3.94 11.43
CA PRO A 84 11.30 4.84 12.05
C PRO A 84 10.80 5.95 11.13
N GLY A 85 11.62 6.43 10.19
CA GLY A 85 11.23 7.47 9.24
C GLY A 85 10.28 7.01 8.11
N ILE A 86 10.09 5.69 7.94
CA ILE A 86 9.17 5.13 6.94
C ILE A 86 7.78 4.99 7.56
N ASP A 87 6.76 5.63 6.98
CA ASP A 87 5.42 5.69 7.58
C ASP A 87 4.48 4.56 7.13
N PHE A 88 4.66 4.08 5.90
CA PHE A 88 3.92 2.94 5.37
C PHE A 88 4.78 2.13 4.41
N ALA A 89 4.38 0.88 4.16
CA ALA A 89 5.09 -0.01 3.27
C ALA A 89 4.48 0.04 1.86
N THR A 90 5.31 -0.22 0.85
CA THR A 90 4.87 -0.46 -0.53
C THR A 90 5.19 -1.89 -0.94
N VAL A 91 4.43 -2.40 -1.89
CA VAL A 91 4.69 -3.66 -2.58
C VAL A 91 4.27 -3.50 -4.05
N HIS A 92 5.08 -4.02 -4.95
CA HIS A 92 4.80 -4.10 -6.39
C HIS A 92 4.47 -5.55 -6.75
N SER A 93 3.85 -5.78 -7.91
CA SER A 93 3.68 -7.14 -8.41
C SER A 93 3.54 -7.20 -9.93
N TYR A 94 4.55 -7.83 -10.57
CA TYR A 94 4.57 -8.13 -12.00
C TYR A 94 4.85 -9.61 -12.25
N PRO A 95 3.89 -10.52 -11.96
CA PRO A 95 4.08 -11.95 -12.17
C PRO A 95 4.40 -12.32 -13.63
N ASP A 96 3.90 -11.55 -14.59
CA ASP A 96 4.18 -11.70 -16.02
C ASP A 96 5.67 -11.46 -16.36
N GLN A 97 6.30 -10.49 -15.69
CA GLN A 97 7.74 -10.22 -15.85
C GLN A 97 8.61 -11.17 -15.02
N TRP A 98 8.28 -11.33 -13.73
CA TRP A 98 9.11 -12.07 -12.78
C TRP A 98 9.07 -13.58 -12.98
N LEU A 99 7.97 -14.09 -13.55
CA LEU A 99 7.71 -15.52 -13.77
C LEU A 99 7.29 -15.77 -15.22
N SER A 100 7.96 -15.12 -16.17
CA SER A 100 7.63 -15.14 -17.60
C SER A 100 7.64 -16.55 -18.23
N SER A 101 8.40 -17.49 -17.66
CA SER A 101 8.42 -18.90 -18.08
C SER A 101 7.34 -19.77 -17.45
N SER A 102 6.52 -19.23 -16.53
CA SER A 102 5.51 -19.98 -15.79
C SER A 102 4.13 -19.87 -16.41
N SER A 103 3.25 -20.83 -16.10
CA SER A 103 1.86 -20.76 -16.53
C SER A 103 1.12 -19.59 -15.86
N GLU A 104 0.09 -19.09 -16.52
CA GLU A 104 -0.78 -18.04 -15.97
C GLU A 104 -1.37 -18.44 -14.60
N GLN A 105 -1.80 -19.69 -14.44
CA GLN A 105 -2.33 -20.17 -13.18
C GLN A 105 -1.29 -20.08 -12.05
N TYR A 106 -0.02 -20.37 -12.36
CA TYR A 106 1.07 -20.23 -11.39
C TYR A 106 1.34 -18.76 -11.07
N GLN A 107 1.36 -17.88 -12.08
CA GLN A 107 1.51 -16.43 -11.89
C GLN A 107 0.43 -15.84 -10.98
N LEU A 108 -0.85 -16.21 -11.18
CA LEU A 108 -1.95 -15.76 -10.33
C LEU A 108 -1.88 -16.35 -8.90
N SER A 109 -1.44 -17.60 -8.76
CA SER A 109 -1.18 -18.23 -7.45
C SER A 109 -0.07 -17.50 -6.69
N PHE A 110 1.04 -17.19 -7.38
CA PHE A 110 2.13 -16.39 -6.85
C PHE A 110 1.62 -15.03 -6.37
N LEU A 111 0.90 -14.27 -7.21
CA LEU A 111 0.32 -12.97 -6.85
C LEU A 111 -0.53 -13.07 -5.58
N ASN A 112 -1.42 -14.07 -5.51
CA ASN A 112 -2.29 -14.26 -4.36
C ASN A 112 -1.48 -14.48 -3.06
N ASN A 113 -0.47 -15.36 -3.10
CA ASN A 113 0.39 -15.66 -1.95
C ASN A 113 1.30 -14.49 -1.57
N TRP A 114 1.82 -13.79 -2.57
CA TRP A 114 2.63 -12.58 -2.43
C TRP A 114 1.86 -11.52 -1.64
N LEU A 115 0.63 -11.20 -2.07
CA LEU A 115 -0.19 -10.20 -1.38
C LEU A 115 -0.62 -10.65 0.02
N ASP A 116 -0.98 -11.92 0.22
CA ASP A 116 -1.36 -12.43 1.54
C ASP A 116 -0.22 -12.30 2.57
N ALA A 117 1.01 -12.63 2.17
CA ALA A 117 2.17 -12.53 3.03
C ALA A 117 2.47 -11.08 3.42
N HIS A 118 2.51 -10.17 2.44
CA HIS A 118 2.82 -8.76 2.67
C HIS A 118 1.75 -8.05 3.51
N ILE A 119 0.47 -8.29 3.22
CA ILE A 119 -0.63 -7.72 4.01
C ILE A 119 -0.60 -8.25 5.44
N ARG A 120 -0.31 -9.54 5.63
CA ARG A 120 -0.15 -10.13 6.96
C ARG A 120 0.99 -9.47 7.72
N ASP A 121 2.14 -9.32 7.10
CA ASP A 121 3.33 -8.79 7.76
C ASP A 121 3.25 -7.30 8.06
N ALA A 122 2.63 -6.52 7.16
CA ALA A 122 2.29 -5.14 7.43
C ALA A 122 1.41 -5.02 8.70
N ARG A 123 0.48 -5.97 8.89
CA ARG A 123 -0.40 -5.99 10.06
C ARG A 123 0.31 -6.41 11.34
N ILE A 124 1.03 -7.53 11.31
CA ILE A 124 1.47 -8.22 12.53
C ILE A 124 2.93 -7.97 12.91
N ILE A 125 3.77 -7.55 11.96
CA ILE A 125 5.20 -7.30 12.18
C ILE A 125 5.48 -5.80 12.14
N LEU A 126 5.08 -5.13 11.06
CA LEU A 126 5.40 -3.72 10.85
C LEU A 126 4.48 -2.80 11.65
N HIS A 127 3.23 -3.22 11.84
CA HIS A 127 2.14 -2.36 12.36
C HIS A 127 2.00 -1.05 11.58
N LYS A 128 2.24 -1.12 10.27
CA LYS A 128 2.17 0.01 9.33
C LYS A 128 1.14 -0.29 8.23
N PRO A 129 0.50 0.74 7.65
CA PRO A 129 -0.27 0.55 6.43
C PRO A 129 0.60 -0.02 5.31
N ILE A 130 -0.04 -0.66 4.32
CA ILE A 130 0.62 -1.11 3.09
C ILE A 130 -0.18 -0.67 1.87
N LEU A 131 0.54 -0.16 0.87
CA LEU A 131 0.01 0.20 -0.43
C LEU A 131 0.55 -0.77 -1.49
N LEU A 132 -0.34 -1.31 -2.32
CA LEU A 132 0.07 -2.00 -3.54
C LEU A 132 0.37 -0.92 -4.58
N ALA A 133 1.62 -0.47 -4.63
CA ALA A 133 2.00 0.75 -5.33
C ALA A 133 2.15 0.55 -6.84
N GLU A 134 2.39 -0.67 -7.30
CA GLU A 134 2.37 -1.01 -8.71
C GLU A 134 1.86 -2.44 -8.95
N PHE A 135 1.06 -2.61 -9.99
CA PHE A 135 0.66 -3.90 -10.55
C PHE A 135 0.06 -3.71 -11.94
N GLY A 136 0.19 -4.72 -12.79
CA GLY A 136 -0.37 -4.67 -14.14
C GLY A 136 -0.31 -6.01 -14.87
N LYS A 137 -0.91 -6.06 -16.07
CA LYS A 137 -0.80 -7.20 -16.99
C LYS A 137 -0.61 -6.67 -18.41
N SER A 138 0.54 -6.98 -19.02
CA SER A 138 0.91 -6.44 -20.31
C SER A 138 0.06 -7.00 -21.44
N TRP A 139 -0.43 -6.16 -22.35
CA TRP A 139 -1.07 -6.62 -23.59
C TRP A 139 -0.06 -7.17 -24.60
N LYS A 140 1.24 -6.95 -24.37
CA LYS A 140 2.34 -7.48 -25.19
C LYS A 140 2.64 -8.95 -24.89
N ASP A 141 2.08 -9.51 -23.82
CA ASP A 141 2.26 -10.91 -23.47
C ASP A 141 1.70 -11.85 -24.56
N PRO A 142 2.40 -12.94 -24.92
CA PRO A 142 1.88 -13.92 -25.87
C PRO A 142 0.53 -14.49 -25.41
N GLY A 143 -0.46 -14.46 -26.29
CA GLY A 143 -1.81 -14.95 -25.99
C GLY A 143 -2.62 -14.05 -25.06
N PHE A 144 -2.20 -12.79 -24.88
CA PHE A 144 -2.92 -11.83 -24.05
C PHE A 144 -4.40 -11.74 -24.45
N ASN A 145 -5.24 -11.71 -23.42
CA ASN A 145 -6.60 -11.23 -23.53
C ASN A 145 -6.98 -10.39 -22.31
N THR A 146 -7.94 -9.50 -22.49
CA THR A 146 -8.36 -8.56 -21.42
C THR A 146 -8.88 -9.28 -20.17
N TYR A 147 -9.42 -10.49 -20.28
CA TYR A 147 -9.90 -11.25 -19.13
C TYR A 147 -8.76 -11.61 -18.16
N GLN A 148 -7.56 -11.90 -18.66
CA GLN A 148 -6.37 -12.16 -17.83
C GLN A 148 -5.99 -10.93 -16.99
N ARG A 149 -6.02 -9.75 -17.62
CA ARG A 149 -5.82 -8.46 -16.93
C ARG A 149 -6.88 -8.23 -15.86
N ASP A 150 -8.16 -8.45 -16.20
CA ASP A 150 -9.25 -8.30 -15.26
C ASP A 150 -9.16 -9.29 -14.09
N GLN A 151 -8.71 -10.52 -14.31
CA GLN A 151 -8.48 -11.51 -13.26
C GLN A 151 -7.40 -11.03 -12.27
N LEU A 152 -6.26 -10.55 -12.78
CA LEU A 152 -5.18 -9.99 -11.96
C LEU A 152 -5.68 -8.80 -11.12
N PHE A 153 -6.39 -7.85 -11.76
CA PHE A 153 -6.96 -6.68 -11.08
C PHE A 153 -7.98 -7.09 -10.03
N ASN A 154 -8.84 -8.07 -10.31
CA ASN A 154 -9.81 -8.57 -9.35
C ASN A 154 -9.14 -9.24 -8.13
N ILE A 155 -8.05 -10.00 -8.30
CA ILE A 155 -7.30 -10.57 -7.17
C ILE A 155 -6.77 -9.44 -6.27
N VAL A 156 -6.04 -8.48 -6.86
CA VAL A 156 -5.48 -7.32 -6.16
C VAL A 156 -6.55 -6.54 -5.41
N TYR A 157 -7.62 -6.16 -6.11
CA TYR A 157 -8.70 -5.36 -5.54
C TYR A 157 -9.54 -6.10 -4.50
N ASN A 158 -9.74 -7.40 -4.64
CA ASN A 158 -10.39 -8.21 -3.61
C ASN A 158 -9.55 -8.26 -2.32
N LYS A 159 -8.22 -8.44 -2.42
CA LYS A 159 -7.32 -8.41 -1.24
C LYS A 159 -7.38 -7.07 -0.53
N ILE A 160 -7.25 -5.97 -1.28
CA ILE A 160 -7.38 -4.61 -0.73
C ILE A 160 -8.75 -4.41 -0.08
N TYR A 161 -9.83 -4.76 -0.77
CA TYR A 161 -11.20 -4.58 -0.28
C TYR A 161 -11.42 -5.34 1.04
N TRP A 162 -11.03 -6.60 1.12
CA TRP A 162 -11.23 -7.41 2.33
C TRP A 162 -10.38 -6.93 3.51
N SER A 163 -9.13 -6.53 3.23
CA SER A 163 -8.27 -5.90 4.23
C SER A 163 -8.93 -4.61 4.75
N ALA A 164 -9.28 -3.67 3.87
CA ALA A 164 -9.91 -2.41 4.24
C ALA A 164 -11.24 -2.60 4.99
N LYS A 165 -12.11 -3.49 4.52
CA LYS A 165 -13.42 -3.78 5.12
C LYS A 165 -13.30 -4.26 6.57
N THR A 166 -12.24 -5.00 6.87
CA THR A 166 -11.97 -5.56 8.20
C THR A 166 -11.05 -4.67 9.05
N GLY A 167 -10.69 -3.48 8.57
CA GLY A 167 -9.77 -2.57 9.26
C GLY A 167 -8.32 -3.07 9.27
N GLY A 168 -7.93 -3.86 8.27
CA GLY A 168 -6.57 -4.30 8.01
C GLY A 168 -5.69 -3.20 7.41
N PRO A 169 -4.39 -3.49 7.21
CA PRO A 169 -3.39 -2.49 6.84
C PRO A 169 -3.43 -2.08 5.36
N ALA A 170 -4.09 -2.85 4.49
CA ALA A 170 -4.16 -2.56 3.06
C ALA A 170 -5.48 -1.86 2.72
N SER A 171 -5.40 -0.63 2.23
CA SER A 171 -6.57 0.21 1.95
C SER A 171 -6.49 0.97 0.62
N GLY A 172 -5.52 0.64 -0.23
CA GLY A 172 -5.38 1.25 -1.56
C GLY A 172 -4.48 0.40 -2.45
N GLY A 173 -4.53 0.70 -3.74
CA GLY A 173 -3.60 0.19 -4.74
C GLY A 173 -3.58 1.08 -5.96
N LEU A 174 -2.43 1.17 -6.61
CA LEU A 174 -2.18 1.98 -7.79
C LEU A 174 -1.77 1.03 -8.92
N PHE A 175 -2.56 1.01 -10.00
CA PHE A 175 -2.21 0.18 -11.16
C PHE A 175 -1.19 0.92 -12.00
N TRP A 176 -0.31 0.17 -12.63
CA TRP A 176 0.61 0.68 -13.64
C TRP A 176 0.04 0.36 -15.03
N GLN A 177 -0.19 1.33 -15.91
CA GLN A 177 -0.20 2.78 -15.67
C GLN A 177 -1.38 3.44 -16.39
N LEU A 178 -1.73 4.66 -15.99
CA LEU A 178 -2.77 5.43 -16.66
C LEU A 178 -2.17 6.21 -17.83
N LEU A 179 -2.72 6.03 -19.04
CA LEU A 179 -2.46 6.93 -20.17
C LEU A 179 -3.75 7.61 -20.64
N ALA A 180 -3.59 8.78 -21.25
CA ALA A 180 -4.67 9.49 -21.95
C ALA A 180 -4.63 9.19 -23.46
N ARG A 181 -5.72 9.50 -24.17
CA ARG A 181 -5.72 9.43 -25.64
C ARG A 181 -4.68 10.40 -26.21
N GLY A 182 -3.99 10.00 -27.28
CA GLY A 182 -2.93 10.80 -27.88
C GLY A 182 -1.54 10.59 -27.27
N MET A 183 -1.40 9.63 -26.34
CA MET A 183 -0.12 9.27 -25.70
C MET A 183 0.44 7.93 -26.21
N GLU A 184 0.14 7.56 -27.46
CA GLU A 184 0.49 6.25 -28.01
C GLU A 184 2.00 5.95 -27.97
N SER A 185 2.85 6.98 -28.06
CA SER A 185 4.31 6.85 -27.97
C SER A 185 4.83 6.44 -26.58
N PHE A 186 4.01 6.56 -25.53
CA PHE A 186 4.37 6.20 -24.15
C PHE A 186 3.89 4.79 -23.75
N ARG A 187 3.26 4.04 -24.67
CA ARG A 187 2.69 2.72 -24.39
C ARG A 187 3.78 1.69 -24.12
N ASP A 188 3.84 1.21 -22.88
CA ASP A 188 4.75 0.16 -22.46
C ASP A 188 4.13 -1.24 -22.52
N GLY A 189 2.82 -1.37 -22.71
CA GLY A 189 2.08 -2.64 -22.68
C GLY A 189 1.09 -2.72 -21.52
N TYR A 190 1.28 -1.93 -20.48
CA TYR A 190 0.50 -1.98 -19.25
C TYR A 190 -0.60 -0.93 -19.19
N GLU A 191 -0.58 0.03 -20.11
CA GLU A 191 -1.45 1.19 -20.03
C GLU A 191 -2.94 0.84 -19.96
N ILE A 192 -3.66 1.60 -19.15
CA ILE A 192 -5.12 1.66 -19.11
C ILE A 192 -5.54 3.05 -19.59
N ILE A 193 -6.38 3.10 -20.60
CA ILE A 193 -6.98 4.35 -21.09
C ILE A 193 -8.44 4.38 -20.62
N LEU A 194 -8.72 5.10 -19.53
CA LEU A 194 -10.06 5.09 -18.90
C LEU A 194 -11.17 5.55 -19.85
N SER A 195 -10.84 6.40 -20.81
CA SER A 195 -11.80 6.91 -21.81
C SER A 195 -12.23 5.87 -22.86
N GLU A 196 -11.57 4.71 -22.93
CA GLU A 196 -11.94 3.60 -23.84
C GLU A 196 -13.00 2.68 -23.24
N ARG A 197 -13.38 2.87 -21.97
CA ARG A 197 -14.45 2.11 -21.29
C ARG A 197 -14.26 0.58 -21.37
N SER A 198 -13.02 0.12 -21.26
CA SER A 198 -12.69 -1.31 -21.21
C SER A 198 -13.30 -2.00 -19.98
N SER A 199 -13.37 -3.33 -20.01
CA SER A 199 -13.78 -4.12 -18.85
C SER A 199 -12.89 -3.85 -17.63
N THR A 200 -11.58 -3.65 -17.85
CA THR A 200 -10.63 -3.26 -16.79
C THR A 200 -10.99 -1.89 -16.18
N ALA A 201 -11.37 -0.90 -17.00
CA ALA A 201 -11.82 0.40 -16.50
C ALA A 201 -13.06 0.27 -15.59
N ASN A 202 -13.98 -0.65 -15.92
CA ASN A 202 -15.13 -0.98 -15.07
C ASN A 202 -14.71 -1.64 -13.74
N VAL A 203 -13.75 -2.57 -13.77
CA VAL A 203 -13.18 -3.19 -12.54
C VAL A 203 -12.58 -2.13 -11.62
N ILE A 204 -11.82 -1.18 -12.16
CA ILE A 204 -11.23 -0.04 -11.42
C ILE A 204 -12.33 0.85 -10.80
N ALA A 205 -13.35 1.20 -11.60
CA ALA A 205 -14.46 2.04 -11.13
C ALA A 205 -15.24 1.36 -9.99
N GLN A 206 -15.52 0.06 -10.11
CA GLN A 206 -16.20 -0.71 -9.09
C GLN A 206 -15.39 -0.79 -7.79
N GLN A 207 -14.08 -1.01 -7.89
CA GLN A 207 -13.22 -1.02 -6.71
C GLN A 207 -13.22 0.35 -6.01
N SER A 208 -13.08 1.43 -6.78
CA SER A 208 -13.09 2.80 -6.25
C SER A 208 -14.38 3.07 -5.48
N HIS A 209 -15.53 2.66 -6.02
CA HIS A 209 -16.81 2.78 -5.33
C HIS A 209 -16.89 1.94 -4.05
N LYS A 210 -16.41 0.69 -4.06
CA LYS A 210 -16.37 -0.18 -2.86
C LYS A 210 -15.53 0.44 -1.73
N LEU A 211 -14.35 0.99 -2.05
CA LEU A 211 -13.49 1.63 -1.06
C LEU A 211 -14.06 2.95 -0.52
N ASP A 212 -14.72 3.76 -1.36
CA ASP A 212 -15.42 4.97 -0.90
C ASP A 212 -16.54 4.63 0.09
N GLN A 213 -17.30 3.55 -0.16
CA GLN A 213 -18.31 3.07 0.78
C GLN A 213 -17.70 2.65 2.12
N ILE A 214 -16.59 1.91 2.09
CA ILE A 214 -15.85 1.54 3.32
C ILE A 214 -15.42 2.80 4.07
N ARG A 215 -14.80 3.77 3.40
CA ARG A 215 -14.39 5.06 3.99
C ARG A 215 -15.55 5.77 4.69
N LYS A 216 -16.71 5.84 4.04
CA LYS A 216 -17.93 6.45 4.60
C LYS A 216 -18.40 5.72 5.87
N ILE A 217 -18.37 4.39 5.88
CA ILE A 217 -18.75 3.57 7.05
C ILE A 217 -17.80 3.83 8.23
N PHE A 218 -16.48 3.78 8.01
CA PHE A 218 -15.49 4.03 9.07
C PHE A 218 -15.57 5.46 9.60
N THR A 219 -15.78 6.45 8.74
CA THR A 219 -15.97 7.85 9.14
C THR A 219 -17.19 8.00 10.05
N ARG A 220 -18.33 7.40 9.68
CA ARG A 220 -19.55 7.40 10.51
C ARG A 220 -19.30 6.76 11.87
N ARG A 221 -18.65 5.58 11.91
CA ARG A 221 -18.31 4.88 13.17
C ARG A 221 -17.43 5.74 14.08
N ARG A 222 -16.38 6.37 13.53
CA ARG A 222 -15.48 7.27 14.26
C ARG A 222 -16.24 8.46 14.85
N ASN A 223 -17.13 9.08 14.06
CA ASN A 223 -17.94 10.20 14.53
C ASN A 223 -18.85 9.78 15.69
N VAL A 224 -19.55 8.65 15.57
CA VAL A 224 -20.40 8.11 16.66
C VAL A 224 -19.58 7.86 17.93
N GLN A 225 -18.38 7.29 17.83
CA GLN A 225 -17.50 7.08 18.99
C GLN A 225 -17.08 8.41 19.64
N ARG A 226 -16.73 9.42 18.84
CA ARG A 226 -16.40 10.77 19.33
C ARG A 226 -17.58 11.40 20.08
N TRP A 227 -18.79 11.28 19.53
CA TRP A 227 -20.03 11.73 20.20
C TRP A 227 -20.29 11.00 21.52
N LYS A 228 -20.13 9.67 21.56
CA LYS A 228 -20.26 8.88 22.80
C LYS A 228 -19.27 9.32 23.87
N ARG A 229 -17.99 9.52 23.51
CA ARG A 229 -16.94 10.03 24.44
C ARG A 229 -17.28 11.43 24.97
N ALA A 230 -17.75 12.33 24.11
CA ALA A 230 -18.16 13.67 24.52
C ALA A 230 -19.36 13.65 25.48
N ARG A 231 -20.38 12.82 25.22
CA ARG A 231 -21.53 12.63 26.12
C ARG A 231 -21.11 12.05 27.47
N ALA A 232 -20.22 11.06 27.49
CA ALA A 232 -19.71 10.46 28.73
C ALA A 232 -18.96 11.50 29.60
N LYS A 233 -18.09 12.31 28.98
CA LYS A 233 -17.42 13.42 29.70
C LYS A 233 -18.42 14.43 30.28
N ARG A 234 -19.46 14.80 29.53
CA ARG A 234 -20.52 15.71 30.03
C ARG A 234 -21.28 15.13 31.22
N ARG A 235 -21.66 13.83 31.17
CA ARG A 235 -22.34 13.15 32.29
C ARG A 235 -21.45 13.00 33.53
N GLY A 236 -20.18 12.66 33.36
CA GLY A 236 -19.21 12.58 34.46
C GLY A 236 -18.96 13.94 35.12
N GLY A 237 -18.86 15.02 34.34
CA GLY A 237 -18.77 16.39 34.88
C GLY A 237 -20.03 16.84 35.62
N TRP A 238 -21.21 16.36 35.22
CA TRP A 238 -22.48 16.65 35.91
C TRP A 238 -22.57 15.94 37.26
N HIS A 239 -22.13 14.67 37.36
CA HIS A 239 -22.07 13.95 38.63
C HIS A 239 -20.95 14.44 39.57
N GLY A 240 -19.86 14.99 39.02
CA GLY A 240 -18.79 15.64 39.82
C GLY A 240 -19.23 16.97 40.44
N ARG A 241 -20.03 17.78 39.72
CA ARG A 241 -20.55 19.06 40.25
C ARG A 241 -21.62 18.88 41.33
N ASN A 242 -22.45 17.85 41.25
CA ASN A 242 -23.51 17.61 42.25
C ASN A 242 -23.02 16.95 43.56
N ARG A 243 -21.74 16.64 43.71
CA ARG A 243 -21.15 16.12 44.96
C ARG A 243 -20.46 17.20 45.83
N GLY A 244 -20.47 18.46 45.41
CA GLY A 244 -19.74 19.55 46.07
C GLY A 244 -20.58 20.51 46.92
N GLY A 245 -21.82 20.17 47.28
CA GLY A 245 -22.73 21.08 47.99
C GLY A 245 -23.16 20.56 49.36
N HIS A 246 -22.25 20.53 50.33
CA HIS A 246 -22.63 20.63 51.75
C HIS A 246 -22.33 22.05 52.22
N ILE A 247 -23.38 22.86 52.30
CA ILE A 247 -23.38 24.13 53.03
C ILE A 247 -23.73 23.76 54.46
N GLY A 248 -22.73 23.80 55.35
CA GLY A 248 -22.90 23.68 56.79
C GLY A 248 -23.42 24.99 57.38
N ASN A 249 -24.26 24.85 58.42
CA ASN A 249 -24.94 25.90 59.19
C ASN A 249 -24.02 27.00 59.72
#